data_AF-A0A1F5YQJ7-F1
#
_entry.id   AF-A0A1F5YQJ7-F1
#
_cell.length_a   1.000
_cell.length_b   1.000
_cell.length_c   1.000
_cell.angle_alpha   90.00
_cell.angle_beta   90.00
_cell.angle_gamma   90.00
#
_symmetry.space_group_name_H-M   'P 1'
#
loop_
_entity.id
_entity.type
_entity.pdbx_description
1 polymer ?
#
loop_
_entity_poly.entity_id
_entity_poly.type
_entity_poly.pdbx_seq_one_letter_code
_entity_poly.pdbx_strand_id
1 'polypeptide(L)'
;MTGIKLLACAFLAGCLALACGGSGKEDPLATELGSTEGRLTLGGNGPNQAVTDLNGLNVAQTMNVAFFAVYTKTVQAMTKDPQVTSNLRITGNYSGYAIADGGGVTDTTGGTTQSFSFKLTLFDYSDDGALFFGGALECTGLIVWTGSQGAAKNVFIKDTIVMAGNYKAIADYDHYILPTDSNGNLVSLFDTPGLNQIPNRDGEITFTSNGKTVKVYPYVPKPGGGL
;
A
#
# COMPACT_ATOMS: atom_id res chain seq x y z
N MET A 1 -42.29 43.99 -3.33
CA MET A 1 -41.76 42.61 -3.41
C MET A 1 -40.25 42.67 -3.66
N THR A 2 -39.42 42.93 -2.66
CA THR A 2 -37.95 43.08 -2.87
C THR A 2 -37.14 42.95 -1.57
N GLY A 3 -37.69 42.32 -0.52
CA GLY A 3 -37.03 42.26 0.81
C GLY A 3 -36.62 40.87 1.30
N ILE A 4 -37.07 39.79 0.66
CA ILE A 4 -36.95 38.42 1.22
C ILE A 4 -35.85 37.59 0.52
N LYS A 5 -35.37 38.01 -0.66
CA LYS A 5 -34.35 37.24 -1.42
C LYS A 5 -32.89 37.54 -1.02
N LEU A 6 -32.63 38.62 -0.28
CA LEU A 6 -31.25 38.99 0.07
C LEU A 6 -30.73 38.29 1.34
N LEU A 7 -31.62 37.80 2.22
CA LEU A 7 -31.23 37.19 3.49
C LEU A 7 -30.86 35.70 3.35
N ALA A 8 -31.35 35.02 2.31
CA ALA A 8 -31.08 33.60 2.09
C ALA A 8 -29.66 33.33 1.53
N CYS A 9 -29.08 34.26 0.77
CA CYS A 9 -27.73 34.09 0.21
C CYS A 9 -26.62 34.33 1.24
N ALA A 10 -26.83 35.21 2.22
CA ALA A 10 -25.83 35.48 3.26
C ALA A 10 -25.70 34.33 4.27
N PHE A 11 -26.79 33.61 4.54
CA PHE A 11 -26.77 32.46 5.46
C PHE A 11 -26.17 31.19 4.83
N LEU A 12 -26.33 30.99 3.51
CA LEU A 12 -25.73 29.85 2.82
C LEU A 12 -24.21 29.99 2.65
N ALA A 13 -23.69 31.21 2.48
CA ALA A 13 -22.25 31.48 2.40
C ALA A 13 -21.53 31.30 3.76
N GLY A 14 -22.21 31.63 4.87
CA GLY A 14 -21.68 31.41 6.22
C GLY A 14 -21.58 29.92 6.60
N CYS A 15 -22.51 29.08 6.12
CA CYS A 15 -22.47 27.64 6.37
C CYS A 15 -21.42 26.91 5.52
N LEU A 16 -21.07 27.40 4.31
CA LEU A 16 -19.95 26.83 3.54
C LEU A 16 -18.57 27.20 4.13
N ALA A 17 -18.44 28.35 4.79
CA ALA A 17 -17.18 28.75 5.43
C ALA A 17 -16.89 27.96 6.72
N LEU A 18 -17.92 27.46 7.42
CA LEU A 18 -17.75 26.60 8.59
C LEU A 18 -17.63 25.10 8.25
N ALA A 19 -18.05 24.68 7.05
CA ALA A 19 -17.80 23.33 6.55
C ALA A 19 -16.37 23.15 5.98
N CYS A 20 -15.64 24.24 5.73
CA CYS A 20 -14.21 24.25 5.41
C CYS A 20 -13.31 24.62 6.62
N GLY A 21 -13.89 24.72 7.83
CA GLY A 21 -13.19 25.08 9.07
C GLY A 21 -12.60 23.90 9.84
N GLY A 22 -12.27 22.79 9.17
CA GLY A 22 -11.65 21.62 9.78
C GLY A 22 -10.13 21.73 9.80
N SER A 23 -9.60 22.43 10.80
CA SER A 23 -8.29 22.19 11.43
C SER A 23 -7.18 21.60 10.55
N GLY A 24 -6.46 22.50 9.85
CA GLY A 24 -5.05 22.36 9.49
C GLY A 24 -4.55 20.98 9.06
N LYS A 25 -4.71 20.65 7.78
CA LYS A 25 -3.73 19.85 7.04
C LYS A 25 -3.65 20.43 5.65
N GLU A 26 -2.70 21.33 5.45
CA GLU A 26 -2.30 21.77 4.12
C GLU A 26 -1.99 20.52 3.31
N ASP A 27 -2.65 20.39 2.15
CA ASP A 27 -2.20 19.46 1.13
C ASP A 27 -0.77 19.92 0.79
N PRO A 28 0.27 19.12 1.06
CA PRO A 28 1.61 19.52 0.73
C PRO A 28 1.66 19.92 -0.75
N LEU A 29 2.02 21.18 -1.00
CA LEU A 29 2.34 21.65 -2.34
C LEU A 29 3.38 20.70 -2.96
N ALA A 30 3.44 20.63 -4.29
CA ALA A 30 4.42 19.81 -5.03
C ALA A 30 5.89 19.99 -4.54
N THR A 31 6.19 21.07 -3.82
CA THR A 31 7.46 21.35 -3.16
C THR A 31 7.77 20.53 -1.90
N GLU A 32 6.80 19.90 -1.22
CA GLU A 32 7.07 18.95 -0.11
C GLU A 32 7.24 17.49 -0.55
N LEU A 33 7.17 17.21 -1.86
CA LEU A 33 7.45 15.88 -2.45
C LEU A 33 8.91 15.41 -2.22
N GLY A 34 9.75 16.22 -1.54
CA GLY A 34 11.16 15.95 -1.26
C GLY A 34 11.46 15.12 0.00
N SER A 35 10.45 14.71 0.78
CA SER A 35 10.66 13.71 1.83
C SER A 35 10.81 12.32 1.19
N THR A 36 12.03 11.78 1.20
CA THR A 36 12.37 10.48 0.58
C THR A 36 12.01 9.26 1.42
N GLU A 37 11.50 9.46 2.64
CA GLU A 37 11.31 8.39 3.64
C GLU A 37 9.84 8.14 4.01
N GLY A 38 8.89 8.92 3.49
CA GLY A 38 7.49 8.82 3.87
C GLY A 38 7.23 9.30 5.29
N ARG A 39 5.97 9.27 5.75
CA ARG A 39 5.63 9.64 7.14
C ARG A 39 4.35 8.99 7.64
N LEU A 40 4.30 8.72 8.94
CA LEU A 40 3.08 8.33 9.64
C LEU A 40 2.87 9.24 10.86
N THR A 41 1.86 10.10 10.76
CA THR A 41 1.37 11.03 11.78
C THR A 41 -0.09 10.74 12.15
N LEU A 42 -0.82 10.00 11.32
CA LEU A 42 -2.22 9.57 11.52
C LEU A 42 -2.32 8.12 12.00
N GLY A 43 -3.54 7.70 12.38
CA GLY A 43 -3.83 6.35 12.87
C GLY A 43 -3.72 6.14 14.37
N GLY A 44 -3.33 7.17 15.13
CA GLY A 44 -3.21 7.11 16.60
C GLY A 44 -4.52 6.86 17.37
N ASN A 45 -5.68 7.02 16.74
CA ASN A 45 -6.98 6.85 17.39
C ASN A 45 -7.57 5.44 17.28
N GLY A 46 -6.90 4.50 16.60
CA GLY A 46 -7.36 3.12 16.52
C GLY A 46 -7.04 2.30 17.79
N PRO A 47 -7.49 1.02 17.84
CA PRO A 47 -7.14 0.08 18.90
C PRO A 47 -5.63 -0.05 19.16
N ASN A 48 -4.79 0.21 18.15
CA ASN A 48 -3.34 0.17 18.19
C ASN A 48 -2.81 -1.10 18.87
N GLN A 49 -3.41 -2.23 18.56
CA GLN A 49 -3.03 -3.50 19.15
C GLN A 49 -1.59 -3.84 18.78
N ALA A 50 -0.85 -4.37 19.76
CA ALA A 50 0.49 -4.85 19.51
C ALA A 50 0.46 -6.10 18.63
N VAL A 51 1.48 -6.24 17.79
CA VAL A 51 1.70 -7.47 17.03
C VAL A 51 2.40 -8.48 17.93
N THR A 52 1.90 -9.71 17.92
CA THR A 52 2.33 -10.84 18.75
C THR A 52 2.40 -12.10 17.89
N ASP A 53 3.04 -13.15 18.39
CA ASP A 53 3.09 -14.44 17.68
C ASP A 53 1.69 -15.03 17.41
N LEU A 54 0.69 -14.69 18.24
CA LEU A 54 -0.69 -15.18 18.11
C LEU A 54 -1.46 -14.51 16.96
N ASN A 55 -1.18 -13.24 16.66
CA ASN A 55 -1.91 -12.47 15.65
C ASN A 55 -1.05 -12.08 14.43
N GLY A 56 0.26 -12.32 14.44
CA GLY A 56 1.19 -11.89 13.39
C GLY A 56 0.79 -12.32 11.98
N LEU A 57 0.30 -13.56 11.81
CA LEU A 57 -0.14 -14.04 10.49
C LEU A 57 -1.40 -13.31 9.99
N ASN A 58 -2.35 -13.01 10.88
CA ASN A 58 -3.56 -12.24 10.54
C ASN A 58 -3.21 -10.78 10.22
N VAL A 59 -2.31 -10.19 11.01
CA VAL A 59 -1.77 -8.85 10.74
C VAL A 59 -1.12 -8.80 9.36
N ALA A 60 -0.26 -9.77 9.03
CA ALA A 60 0.35 -9.88 7.71
C ALA A 60 -0.69 -9.98 6.58
N GLN A 61 -1.73 -10.80 6.73
CA GLN A 61 -2.81 -10.88 5.75
C GLN A 61 -3.55 -9.54 5.60
N THR A 62 -3.85 -8.86 6.71
CA THR A 62 -4.53 -7.56 6.70
C THR A 62 -3.68 -6.51 5.97
N MET A 63 -2.37 -6.49 6.25
CA MET A 63 -1.43 -5.60 5.57
C MET A 63 -1.30 -5.91 4.09
N ASN A 64 -1.24 -7.18 3.70
CA ASN A 64 -1.22 -7.56 2.29
C ASN A 64 -2.44 -7.06 1.53
N VAL A 65 -3.64 -7.17 2.12
CA VAL A 65 -4.88 -6.64 1.51
C VAL A 65 -4.77 -5.14 1.28
N ALA A 66 -4.31 -4.40 2.29
CA ALA A 66 -4.18 -2.95 2.19
C ALA A 66 -3.07 -2.52 1.21
N PHE A 67 -1.92 -3.21 1.21
CA PHE A 67 -0.84 -2.96 0.25
C PHE A 67 -1.25 -3.30 -1.17
N PHE A 68 -1.96 -4.40 -1.36
CA PHE A 68 -2.42 -4.81 -2.68
C PHE A 68 -3.36 -3.77 -3.31
N ALA A 69 -4.15 -3.06 -2.50
CA ALA A 69 -5.01 -1.97 -2.98
C ALA A 69 -4.19 -0.79 -3.55
N VAL A 70 -3.21 -0.27 -2.80
CA VAL A 70 -2.35 0.83 -3.29
C VAL A 70 -1.47 0.40 -4.45
N TYR A 71 -0.95 -0.83 -4.41
CA TYR A 71 -0.20 -1.45 -5.50
C TYR A 71 -1.02 -1.49 -6.78
N THR A 72 -2.26 -2.00 -6.72
CA THR A 72 -3.14 -2.13 -7.89
C THR A 72 -3.44 -0.77 -8.51
N LYS A 73 -3.72 0.26 -7.70
CA LYS A 73 -3.89 1.64 -8.16
C LYS A 73 -2.65 2.17 -8.88
N THR A 74 -1.47 1.89 -8.32
CA THR A 74 -0.18 2.30 -8.88
C THR A 74 0.06 1.67 -10.25
N VAL A 75 -0.08 0.35 -10.37
CA VAL A 75 0.10 -0.37 -11.63
C VAL A 75 -0.93 0.06 -12.68
N GLN A 76 -2.20 0.25 -12.30
CA GLN A 76 -3.22 0.74 -13.22
C GLN A 76 -2.93 2.15 -13.75
N ALA A 77 -2.28 2.98 -12.95
CA ALA A 77 -1.87 4.31 -13.38
C ALA A 77 -0.61 4.25 -14.28
N MET A 78 0.38 3.43 -13.93
CA MET A 78 1.58 3.21 -14.76
C MET A 78 1.26 2.60 -16.13
N THR A 79 0.29 1.69 -16.21
CA THR A 79 -0.12 1.08 -17.48
C THR A 79 -0.84 2.05 -18.43
N LYS A 80 -1.47 3.10 -17.90
CA LYS A 80 -2.10 4.16 -18.70
C LYS A 80 -1.09 5.19 -19.21
N ASP A 81 0.06 5.29 -18.57
CA ASP A 81 1.14 6.19 -18.96
C ASP A 81 2.50 5.46 -18.86
N PRO A 82 2.85 4.61 -19.83
CA PRO A 82 4.09 3.82 -19.78
C PRO A 82 5.37 4.67 -19.85
N GLN A 83 5.25 6.00 -19.97
CA GLN A 83 6.35 6.96 -19.95
C GLN A 83 6.52 7.62 -18.57
N VAL A 84 6.05 7.00 -17.46
CA VAL A 84 6.24 7.52 -16.09
C VAL A 84 7.73 7.79 -15.84
N THR A 85 8.12 9.04 -16.12
CA THR A 85 9.43 9.65 -15.93
C THR A 85 9.41 10.55 -14.68
N SER A 86 8.30 10.54 -13.93
CA SER A 86 8.01 11.43 -12.83
C SER A 86 7.19 10.76 -11.74
N ASN A 87 7.42 11.17 -10.50
CA ASN A 87 6.64 10.85 -9.30
C ASN A 87 5.12 10.85 -9.54
N LEU A 88 4.51 9.67 -9.45
CA LEU A 88 3.07 9.48 -9.59
C LEU A 88 2.41 9.50 -8.21
N ARG A 89 1.48 10.45 -8.00
CA ARG A 89 0.72 10.55 -6.75
C ARG A 89 -0.50 9.63 -6.78
N ILE A 90 -0.62 8.76 -5.78
CA ILE A 90 -1.74 7.85 -5.56
C ILE A 90 -2.46 8.25 -4.27
N THR A 91 -3.67 8.78 -4.37
CA THR A 91 -4.45 9.22 -3.21
C THR A 91 -5.11 8.03 -2.50
N GLY A 92 -5.03 8.01 -1.17
CA GLY A 92 -5.77 7.07 -0.35
C GLY A 92 -7.25 7.44 -0.32
N ASN A 93 -8.15 6.46 -0.31
CA ASN A 93 -9.59 6.72 -0.29
C ASN A 93 -10.06 7.36 1.02
N TYR A 94 -9.36 7.08 2.13
CA TYR A 94 -9.70 7.62 3.44
C TYR A 94 -8.76 8.75 3.83
N SER A 95 -7.44 8.56 3.70
CA SER A 95 -6.46 9.58 4.06
C SER A 95 -5.13 9.41 3.34
N GLY A 96 -4.36 10.50 3.37
CA GLY A 96 -2.99 10.52 2.90
C GLY A 96 -2.84 10.25 1.41
N TYR A 97 -1.59 10.04 1.01
CA TYR A 97 -1.23 9.72 -0.36
C TYR A 97 0.07 8.92 -0.39
N ALA A 98 0.30 8.25 -1.50
CA ALA A 98 1.57 7.63 -1.83
C ALA A 98 2.18 8.34 -3.05
N ILE A 99 3.50 8.32 -3.13
CA ILE A 99 4.26 8.68 -4.32
C ILE A 99 4.89 7.40 -4.85
N ALA A 100 4.54 7.02 -6.06
CA ALA A 100 5.25 5.99 -6.80
C ALA A 100 6.31 6.68 -7.68
N ASP A 101 7.57 6.40 -7.39
CA ASP A 101 8.74 6.87 -8.15
C ASP A 101 9.42 5.67 -8.82
N GLY A 102 9.89 5.85 -10.05
CA GLY A 102 10.34 4.76 -10.91
C GLY A 102 9.26 4.25 -11.86
N GLY A 103 9.68 3.63 -12.96
CA GLY A 103 8.80 3.35 -14.09
C GLY A 103 9.51 2.75 -15.29
N GLY A 104 10.62 2.04 -15.08
CA GLY A 104 11.29 1.32 -16.15
C GLY A 104 10.52 0.06 -16.54
N VAL A 105 9.37 0.24 -17.22
CA VAL A 105 8.64 -0.87 -17.84
C VAL A 105 9.50 -1.40 -18.97
N THR A 106 10.29 -2.44 -18.69
CA THR A 106 11.21 -3.02 -19.66
C THR A 106 10.54 -4.22 -20.28
N ASP A 107 10.45 -4.24 -21.61
CA ASP A 107 9.93 -5.40 -22.34
C ASP A 107 10.89 -6.57 -22.18
N THR A 108 10.35 -7.71 -21.74
CA THR A 108 11.12 -8.94 -21.49
C THR A 108 10.78 -10.04 -22.48
N THR A 109 9.59 -10.02 -23.09
CA THR A 109 9.11 -11.11 -23.96
C THR A 109 8.21 -10.57 -25.08
N GLY A 110 8.82 -9.81 -26.02
CA GLY A 110 8.16 -9.40 -27.27
C GLY A 110 6.83 -8.66 -27.09
N GLY A 111 6.74 -7.82 -26.06
CA GLY A 111 5.61 -6.96 -25.75
C GLY A 111 4.55 -7.57 -24.82
N THR A 112 4.61 -8.88 -24.56
CA THR A 112 3.58 -9.57 -23.74
C THR A 112 3.90 -9.60 -22.26
N THR A 113 5.17 -9.49 -21.88
CA THR A 113 5.60 -9.45 -20.47
C THR A 113 6.55 -8.30 -20.27
N GLN A 114 6.26 -7.48 -19.27
CA GLN A 114 7.06 -6.31 -18.93
C GLN A 114 7.48 -6.38 -17.46
N SER A 115 8.75 -6.11 -17.16
CA SER A 115 9.18 -5.97 -15.77
C SER A 115 8.87 -4.56 -15.27
N PHE A 116 8.45 -4.42 -14.02
CA PHE A 116 8.33 -3.13 -13.34
C PHE A 116 9.27 -3.08 -12.14
N SER A 117 9.73 -1.87 -11.83
CA SER A 117 10.44 -1.53 -10.61
C SER A 117 10.07 -0.10 -10.24
N PHE A 118 9.52 0.08 -9.04
CA PHE A 118 9.19 1.38 -8.49
C PHE A 118 9.34 1.38 -6.98
N LYS A 119 9.63 2.56 -6.42
CA LYS A 119 9.59 2.86 -5.00
C LYS A 119 8.25 3.52 -4.68
N LEU A 120 7.57 3.02 -3.66
CA LEU A 120 6.28 3.51 -3.20
C LEU A 120 6.48 4.16 -1.82
N THR A 121 6.41 5.49 -1.77
CA THR A 121 6.63 6.28 -0.55
C THR A 121 5.28 6.73 0.00
N LEU A 122 4.95 6.33 1.23
CA LEU A 122 3.63 6.46 1.84
C LEU A 122 3.62 7.61 2.86
N PHE A 123 2.61 8.48 2.77
CA PHE A 123 2.38 9.61 3.65
C PHE A 123 0.98 9.52 4.24
N ASP A 124 0.87 9.00 5.46
CA ASP A 124 -0.40 8.79 6.15
C ASP A 124 -1.43 8.00 5.32
N TYR A 125 -0.95 7.14 4.42
CA TYR A 125 -1.79 6.52 3.40
C TYR A 125 -2.78 5.55 4.02
N SER A 126 -4.05 5.69 3.67
CA SER A 126 -5.11 4.76 4.07
C SER A 126 -6.22 4.71 3.03
N ASP A 127 -6.56 3.49 2.59
CA ASP A 127 -7.70 3.22 1.70
C ASP A 127 -8.97 2.81 2.46
N ASP A 128 -8.82 2.17 3.62
CA ASP A 128 -9.95 1.62 4.39
C ASP A 128 -10.26 2.42 5.67
N GLY A 129 -9.38 3.33 6.09
CA GLY A 129 -9.45 4.06 7.36
C GLY A 129 -9.15 3.20 8.61
N ALA A 130 -8.86 1.92 8.43
CA ALA A 130 -8.57 0.97 9.50
C ALA A 130 -7.06 0.82 9.73
N LEU A 131 -6.27 0.89 8.66
CA LEU A 131 -4.81 0.94 8.71
C LEU A 131 -4.28 2.18 7.99
N PHE A 132 -3.28 2.79 8.60
CA PHE A 132 -2.55 3.95 8.08
C PHE A 132 -1.09 3.57 7.93
N PHE A 133 -0.50 3.91 6.79
CA PHE A 133 0.89 3.57 6.47
C PHE A 133 1.74 4.81 6.27
N GLY A 134 2.98 4.72 6.74
CA GLY A 134 4.04 5.64 6.39
C GLY A 134 5.36 4.90 6.22
N GLY A 135 6.28 5.44 5.44
CA GLY A 135 7.53 4.77 5.10
C GLY A 135 7.70 4.67 3.59
N ALA A 136 8.61 3.80 3.15
CA ALA A 136 8.79 3.52 1.74
C ALA A 136 9.01 2.02 1.50
N LEU A 137 8.48 1.53 0.39
CA LEU A 137 8.68 0.16 -0.07
C LEU A 137 9.25 0.15 -1.47
N GLU A 138 10.23 -0.71 -1.70
CA GLU A 138 10.61 -1.09 -3.07
C GLU A 138 9.67 -2.19 -3.56
N CYS A 139 9.16 -2.01 -4.77
CA CYS A 139 8.26 -2.95 -5.43
C CYS A 139 8.85 -3.33 -6.79
N THR A 140 9.03 -4.63 -7.02
CA THR A 140 9.46 -5.16 -8.32
C THR A 140 8.57 -6.32 -8.75
N GLY A 141 8.55 -6.63 -10.03
CA GLY A 141 7.80 -7.78 -10.54
C GLY A 141 7.55 -7.70 -12.03
N LEU A 142 6.54 -8.42 -12.48
CA LEU A 142 6.16 -8.53 -13.89
C LEU A 142 4.71 -8.12 -14.11
N ILE A 143 4.42 -7.53 -15.26
CA ILE A 143 3.08 -7.37 -15.82
C ILE A 143 3.00 -8.30 -17.04
N VAL A 144 2.05 -9.23 -17.02
CA VAL A 144 1.76 -10.12 -18.14
C VAL A 144 0.48 -9.64 -18.81
N TRP A 145 0.57 -9.33 -20.10
CA TRP A 145 -0.51 -8.81 -20.91
C TRP A 145 -1.28 -9.92 -21.62
N THR A 146 -2.59 -9.95 -21.42
CA THR A 146 -3.55 -10.74 -22.20
C THR A 146 -4.46 -9.77 -22.96
N GLY A 147 -4.11 -9.49 -24.22
CA GLY A 147 -4.77 -8.43 -24.98
C GLY A 147 -4.50 -7.05 -24.36
N SER A 148 -5.55 -6.31 -24.03
CA SER A 148 -5.45 -4.99 -23.37
C SER A 148 -5.44 -5.06 -21.84
N GLN A 149 -5.49 -6.27 -21.25
CA GLN A 149 -5.51 -6.46 -19.80
C GLN A 149 -4.13 -6.90 -19.30
N GLY A 150 -3.53 -6.10 -18.43
CA GLY A 150 -2.27 -6.43 -17.76
C GLY A 150 -2.52 -7.01 -16.37
N ALA A 151 -1.91 -8.16 -16.08
CA ALA A 151 -1.96 -8.81 -14.78
C ALA A 151 -0.57 -8.79 -14.11
N ALA A 152 -0.52 -8.32 -12.86
CA ALA A 152 0.69 -8.37 -12.06
C ALA A 152 1.07 -9.82 -11.69
N LYS A 153 2.37 -10.10 -11.71
CA LYS A 153 2.97 -11.40 -11.37
C LYS A 153 4.25 -11.21 -10.58
N ASN A 154 4.47 -12.11 -9.62
CA ASN A 154 5.69 -12.17 -8.81
C ASN A 154 6.03 -10.79 -8.24
N VAL A 155 5.08 -10.19 -7.52
CA VAL A 155 5.27 -8.86 -6.94
C VAL A 155 6.11 -9.00 -5.68
N PHE A 156 7.36 -8.59 -5.77
CA PHE A 156 8.29 -8.54 -4.65
C PHE A 156 8.18 -7.20 -3.94
N ILE A 157 8.16 -7.26 -2.61
CA ILE A 157 8.17 -6.11 -1.73
C ILE A 157 9.40 -6.22 -0.84
N LYS A 158 10.08 -5.08 -0.67
CA LYS A 158 11.22 -4.93 0.23
C LYS A 158 11.11 -3.59 0.98
N ASP A 159 11.81 -3.53 2.10
CA ASP A 159 12.01 -2.39 2.99
C ASP A 159 10.93 -2.25 4.07
N THR A 160 11.05 -1.16 4.81
CA THR A 160 10.35 -0.95 6.07
C THR A 160 9.25 0.09 5.93
N ILE A 161 8.14 -0.22 6.58
CA ILE A 161 7.02 0.69 6.78
C ILE A 161 6.63 0.73 8.26
N VAL A 162 5.95 1.80 8.62
CA VAL A 162 5.26 1.96 9.88
C VAL A 162 3.77 1.87 9.61
N MET A 163 3.06 1.14 10.47
CA MET A 163 1.60 1.09 10.46
C MET A 163 0.99 1.52 11.80
N ALA A 164 -0.18 2.13 11.73
CA ALA A 164 -1.03 2.50 12.87
C ALA A 164 -2.51 2.29 12.54
N GLY A 165 -3.39 2.39 13.55
CA GLY A 165 -4.83 2.15 13.40
C GLY A 165 -5.26 0.94 14.24
N ASN A 166 -5.78 -0.11 13.60
CA ASN A 166 -6.11 -1.35 14.29
C ASN A 166 -4.90 -2.01 14.97
N TYR A 167 -3.75 -1.93 14.32
CA TYR A 167 -2.47 -2.44 14.82
C TYR A 167 -1.43 -1.34 14.78
N LYS A 168 -0.43 -1.43 15.67
CA LYS A 168 0.73 -0.54 15.65
C LYS A 168 2.01 -1.34 15.61
N ALA A 169 2.76 -1.24 14.52
CA ALA A 169 4.08 -1.85 14.40
C ALA A 169 4.91 -1.16 13.30
N ILE A 170 6.20 -1.43 13.34
CA ILE A 170 7.09 -1.31 12.19
C ILE A 170 7.10 -2.68 11.52
N ALA A 171 6.88 -2.76 10.21
CA ALA A 171 6.97 -3.98 9.44
C ALA A 171 8.12 -3.86 8.45
N ASP A 172 9.04 -4.80 8.51
CA ASP A 172 10.18 -4.91 7.61
C ASP A 172 9.99 -6.10 6.69
N TYR A 173 10.00 -5.85 5.39
CA TYR A 173 9.82 -6.86 4.35
C TYR A 173 11.18 -7.25 3.78
N ASP A 174 11.52 -8.53 3.87
CA ASP A 174 12.73 -9.08 3.28
C ASP A 174 12.36 -10.16 2.25
N HIS A 175 12.69 -9.90 0.98
CA HIS A 175 12.38 -10.77 -0.17
C HIS A 175 10.91 -11.27 -0.21
N TYR A 176 9.98 -10.44 0.25
CA TYR A 176 8.58 -10.83 0.39
C TYR A 176 7.85 -10.84 -0.96
N ILE A 177 7.02 -11.86 -1.24
CA ILE A 177 6.29 -11.96 -2.51
C ILE A 177 4.78 -11.93 -2.27
N LEU A 178 4.08 -10.88 -2.66
CA LEU A 178 2.63 -10.82 -2.46
C LEU A 178 1.94 -12.10 -2.95
N PRO A 179 1.11 -12.75 -2.11
CA PRO A 179 0.46 -13.99 -2.48
C PRO A 179 -0.63 -13.68 -3.51
N THR A 180 -0.37 -13.96 -4.79
CA THR A 180 -1.33 -13.73 -5.88
C THR A 180 -1.59 -15.00 -6.70
N ASP A 181 -2.80 -15.16 -7.23
CA ASP A 181 -3.16 -16.27 -8.13
C ASP A 181 -2.56 -16.13 -9.55
N SER A 182 -2.89 -17.08 -10.44
CA SER A 182 -2.49 -17.06 -11.85
C SER A 182 -3.10 -15.92 -12.66
N ASN A 183 -4.06 -15.17 -12.12
CA ASN A 183 -4.65 -13.96 -12.73
C ASN A 183 -4.13 -12.65 -12.11
N GLY A 184 -3.33 -12.74 -11.03
CA GLY A 184 -2.72 -11.60 -10.36
C GLY A 184 -3.59 -11.03 -9.26
N ASN A 185 -4.65 -11.73 -8.86
CA ASN A 185 -5.49 -11.36 -7.72
C ASN A 185 -4.80 -11.78 -6.43
N LEU A 186 -4.88 -10.94 -5.40
CA LEU A 186 -4.43 -11.31 -4.05
C LEU A 186 -5.19 -12.54 -3.56
N VAL A 187 -4.46 -13.52 -3.03
CA VAL A 187 -4.99 -14.69 -2.35
C VAL A 187 -4.64 -14.64 -0.86
N SER A 188 -5.45 -15.32 -0.07
CA SER A 188 -5.28 -15.40 1.37
C SER A 188 -4.06 -16.23 1.74
N LEU A 189 -3.26 -15.75 2.70
CA LEU A 189 -2.19 -16.49 3.37
C LEU A 189 -2.72 -17.76 4.06
N PHE A 190 -4.02 -17.83 4.35
CA PHE A 190 -4.66 -18.99 4.99
C PHE A 190 -5.18 -20.03 4.00
N ASP A 191 -5.60 -19.61 2.80
CA ASP A 191 -6.40 -20.43 1.88
C ASP A 191 -5.62 -20.93 0.66
N THR A 192 -4.30 -20.81 0.64
CA THR A 192 -3.49 -21.18 -0.53
C THR A 192 -2.66 -22.44 -0.27
N PRO A 193 -3.25 -23.66 -0.34
CA PRO A 193 -2.47 -24.89 -0.49
C PRO A 193 -1.60 -24.77 -1.73
N GLY A 194 -0.28 -24.72 -1.57
CA GLY A 194 0.66 -24.64 -2.70
C GLY A 194 1.44 -23.35 -2.85
N LEU A 195 1.34 -22.35 -1.95
CA LEU A 195 2.37 -21.30 -1.87
C LEU A 195 3.77 -21.89 -1.66
N ASN A 196 3.85 -23.06 -1.01
CA ASN A 196 5.04 -23.87 -0.78
C ASN A 196 5.54 -24.62 -2.04
N GLN A 197 4.80 -24.61 -3.15
CA GLN A 197 5.17 -25.32 -4.38
C GLN A 197 5.89 -24.44 -5.40
N ILE A 198 6.05 -23.14 -5.11
CA ILE A 198 6.85 -22.25 -5.94
C ILE A 198 8.29 -22.33 -5.39
N PRO A 199 9.23 -22.97 -6.12
CA PRO A 199 10.60 -23.11 -5.64
C PRO A 199 11.21 -21.72 -5.38
N ASN A 200 12.00 -21.60 -4.32
CA ASN A 200 12.75 -20.38 -3.95
C ASN A 200 11.91 -19.16 -3.52
N ARG A 201 10.70 -19.37 -2.99
CA ARG A 201 9.99 -18.30 -2.26
C ARG A 201 10.47 -18.27 -0.80
N ASP A 202 11.61 -17.63 -0.56
CA ASP A 202 12.05 -17.25 0.77
C ASP A 202 11.66 -15.79 0.99
N GLY A 203 10.80 -15.53 1.96
CA GLY A 203 10.38 -14.18 2.28
C GLY A 203 9.88 -14.11 3.71
N GLU A 204 10.18 -13.01 4.37
CA GLU A 204 9.90 -12.79 5.77
C GLU A 204 9.26 -11.42 5.96
N ILE A 205 8.28 -11.33 6.86
CA ILE A 205 7.88 -10.06 7.46
C ILE A 205 8.33 -10.06 8.91
N THR A 206 9.16 -9.10 9.28
CA THR A 206 9.51 -8.82 10.67
C THR A 206 8.66 -7.68 11.20
N PHE A 207 7.79 -7.95 12.17
CA PHE A 207 7.07 -6.92 12.91
C PHE A 207 7.82 -6.54 14.17
N THR A 208 8.05 -5.25 14.38
CA THR A 208 8.51 -4.68 15.65
C THR A 208 7.40 -3.85 16.28
N SER A 209 6.93 -4.27 17.46
CA SER A 209 5.83 -3.62 18.19
C SER A 209 6.10 -3.68 19.69
N ASN A 210 6.00 -2.54 20.39
CA ASN A 210 6.27 -2.42 21.83
C ASN A 210 7.60 -3.05 22.28
N GLY A 211 8.66 -2.88 21.48
CA GLY A 211 9.99 -3.43 21.76
C GLY A 211 10.12 -4.95 21.58
N LYS A 212 9.08 -5.62 21.08
CA LYS A 212 9.10 -7.04 20.71
C LYS A 212 9.14 -7.21 19.21
N THR A 213 9.76 -8.30 18.78
CA THR A 213 9.88 -8.68 17.38
C THR A 213 9.12 -9.98 17.12
N VAL A 214 8.29 -9.99 16.09
CA VAL A 214 7.52 -11.15 15.62
C VAL A 214 7.85 -11.38 14.15
N LYS A 215 8.24 -12.60 13.81
CA LYS A 215 8.62 -12.98 12.44
C LYS A 215 7.53 -13.84 11.81
N VAL A 216 7.11 -13.49 10.60
CA VAL A 216 6.12 -14.24 9.82
C VAL A 216 6.76 -14.75 8.54
N TYR A 217 6.67 -16.07 8.34
CA TYR A 217 7.17 -16.77 7.16
C TYR A 217 5.98 -17.31 6.36
N PRO A 218 5.42 -16.53 5.43
CA PRO A 218 4.21 -16.90 4.66
C PRO A 218 4.41 -18.05 3.66
N TYR A 219 5.65 -18.39 3.28
CA TYR A 219 5.92 -19.34 2.18
C TYR A 219 6.65 -20.62 2.60
N VAL A 220 7.08 -20.72 3.86
CA VAL A 220 7.93 -21.81 4.34
C VAL A 220 7.07 -22.91 4.99
N PRO A 221 7.20 -24.19 4.61
CA PRO A 221 6.75 -25.28 5.46
C PRO A 221 7.66 -25.34 6.70
N LYS A 222 7.04 -25.36 7.89
CA LYS A 222 7.70 -25.48 9.21
C LYS A 222 9.00 -26.31 9.21
N PRO A 223 10.05 -25.91 9.95
CA PRO A 223 11.25 -26.71 10.09
C PRO A 223 10.91 -28.08 10.70
N GLY A 224 11.19 -29.14 9.94
CA GLY A 224 10.80 -30.52 10.25
C GLY A 224 10.65 -31.41 9.01
N GLY A 225 11.36 -31.10 7.92
CA GLY A 225 11.37 -31.93 6.71
C GLY A 225 11.94 -33.32 7.01
N GLY A 226 11.05 -34.29 7.18
CA GLY A 226 11.36 -35.70 7.01
C GLY A 226 10.90 -36.15 5.64
N LEU A 227 11.82 -36.77 4.88
CA LEU A 227 11.49 -37.75 3.84
C LEU A 227 11.04 -39.04 4.52
#